data_AF-A0A4R8PXF7-F1
#
_entry.id   AF-A0A4R8PXF7-F1
#
_cell.length_a   1.000
_cell.length_b   1.000
_cell.length_c   1.000
_cell.angle_alpha   90.00
_cell.angle_beta   90.00
_cell.angle_gamma   90.00
#
_symmetry.space_group_name_H-M   'P 1'
#
loop_
_entity.id
_entity.type
_entity.pdbx_description
1 polymer ?
#
loop_
_entity_poly.entity_id
_entity_poly.type
_entity_poly.pdbx_seq_one_letter_code
_entity_poly.pdbx_strand_id
1 'polypeptide(L)'
;MASALASYCACLQNGISESNAESLFLTAALIAFSSTATRIFIRDEADPNDPSSAYSLPLSWFHAFQGVKTVVATSWPWIRNSGVVIPIIDSQPVLQLDLDATSPSSFFGKLLDGLEDELQSEDTILAMSTRQSYQHAVAVLNWAHKLPHRGAALAFPATVSKRFIDLLEERRPRALTILACFFALLKGYESAVWWLEGVSRREVMGIVSQFEAASPWWPHLEWPVKIALYKHGLIPPDVWGSDWITEESKAEKGHSMSAESFVNHIEILTSTFFKQQNLPVPVSTHAV
;
A
#
# COMPACT_ATOMS: atom_id res chain seq x y z
N MET A 1 7.74 5.63 24.10
CA MET A 1 6.74 4.97 23.22
C MET A 1 5.59 4.34 24.01
N ALA A 2 5.84 3.50 25.03
CA ALA A 2 4.78 2.84 25.80
C ALA A 2 3.73 3.78 26.44
N SER A 3 4.16 4.89 27.06
CA SER A 3 3.23 5.87 27.65
C SER A 3 2.35 6.58 26.60
N ALA A 4 2.93 6.97 25.46
CA ALA A 4 2.16 7.59 24.37
C ALA A 4 1.14 6.62 23.75
N LEU A 5 1.51 5.34 23.62
CA LEU A 5 0.61 4.30 23.13
C LEU A 5 -0.53 4.02 24.13
N ALA A 6 -0.24 3.99 25.43
CA ALA A 6 -1.27 3.86 26.47
C ALA A 6 -2.25 5.04 26.45
N SER A 7 -1.75 6.28 26.33
CA SER A 7 -2.60 7.47 26.20
C SER A 7 -3.44 7.44 24.92
N TYR A 8 -2.87 7.01 23.80
CA TYR A 8 -3.58 6.84 22.53
C TYR A 8 -4.71 5.81 22.65
N CYS A 9 -4.43 4.62 23.20
CA CYS A 9 -5.43 3.59 23.44
C CYS A 9 -6.55 4.08 24.36
N ALA A 10 -6.21 4.76 25.46
CA ALA A 10 -7.20 5.33 26.38
C ALA A 10 -8.08 6.39 25.68
N CYS A 11 -7.49 7.21 24.83
CA CYS A 11 -8.22 8.22 24.06
C CYS A 11 -9.20 7.58 23.06
N LEU A 12 -8.79 6.52 22.36
CA LEU A 12 -9.68 5.74 21.49
C LEU A 12 -10.83 5.08 22.26
N GLN A 13 -10.56 4.52 23.44
CA GLN A 13 -11.58 3.87 24.28
C GLN A 13 -12.64 4.86 24.78
N ASN A 14 -12.25 6.11 25.02
CA ASN A 14 -13.16 7.18 25.45
C ASN A 14 -13.97 7.80 24.30
N GLY A 15 -13.74 7.34 23.06
CA GLY A 15 -14.43 7.82 21.86
C GLY A 15 -13.72 8.98 21.16
N ILE A 16 -14.00 9.08 19.86
CA ILE A 16 -13.44 10.12 18.99
C ILE A 16 -14.37 11.34 19.04
N SER A 17 -13.78 12.52 19.20
CA SER A 17 -14.45 13.81 19.31
C SER A 17 -13.65 14.89 18.60
N GLU A 18 -14.24 16.06 18.40
CA GLU A 18 -13.58 17.20 17.76
C GLU A 18 -12.26 17.59 18.45
N SER A 19 -12.22 17.54 19.79
CA SER A 19 -11.06 17.96 20.57
C SER A 19 -9.89 16.97 20.54
N ASN A 20 -10.10 15.71 20.15
CA ASN A 20 -9.05 14.69 20.10
C ASN A 20 -8.75 14.17 18.68
N ALA A 21 -9.62 14.44 17.70
CA ALA A 21 -9.54 13.90 16.35
C ALA A 21 -8.18 14.15 15.67
N GLU A 22 -7.66 15.37 15.72
CA GLU A 22 -6.36 15.71 15.14
C GLU A 22 -5.23 14.93 15.82
N SER A 23 -5.22 14.90 17.16
CA SER A 23 -4.19 14.20 17.94
C SER A 23 -4.20 12.69 17.67
N LEU A 24 -5.39 12.10 17.52
CA LEU A 24 -5.56 10.68 17.19
C LEU A 24 -5.04 10.38 15.79
N PHE A 25 -5.39 11.21 14.80
CA PHE A 25 -4.87 11.08 13.43
C PHE A 25 -3.35 11.16 13.39
N LEU A 26 -2.76 12.21 13.97
CA LEU A 26 -1.32 12.44 13.97
C LEU A 26 -0.59 11.31 14.69
N THR A 27 -1.12 10.87 15.83
CA THR A 27 -0.53 9.76 16.60
C THR A 27 -0.61 8.44 15.83
N ALA A 28 -1.75 8.14 15.19
CA ALA A 28 -1.92 6.94 14.37
C ALA A 28 -0.94 6.94 13.19
N ALA A 29 -0.81 8.07 12.48
CA ALA A 29 0.13 8.21 11.37
C ALA A 29 1.59 8.01 11.83
N LEU A 30 1.99 8.63 12.94
CA LEU A 30 3.31 8.44 13.54
C LEU A 30 3.57 6.99 13.94
N ILE A 31 2.58 6.30 14.53
CA ILE A 31 2.69 4.88 14.85
C ILE A 31 2.92 4.06 13.57
N ALA A 32 2.18 4.31 12.49
CA ALA A 32 2.34 3.60 11.23
C ALA A 32 3.72 3.80 10.60
N PHE A 33 4.22 5.04 10.54
CA PHE A 33 5.57 5.31 10.06
C PHE A 33 6.64 4.72 10.97
N SER A 34 6.45 4.75 12.29
CA SER A 34 7.39 4.14 13.24
C SER A 34 7.44 2.62 13.11
N SER A 35 6.30 1.95 12.93
CA SER A 35 6.20 0.50 12.66
C SER A 35 6.98 0.15 11.39
N THR A 36 6.83 1.00 10.37
CA THR A 36 7.51 0.86 9.08
C THR A 36 9.04 0.99 9.25
N ALA A 37 9.50 2.07 9.87
CA ALA A 37 10.91 2.37 10.10
C ALA A 37 11.60 1.37 11.04
N THR A 38 10.88 0.83 12.04
CA THR A 38 11.45 -0.12 13.01
C THR A 38 11.94 -1.40 12.32
N ARG A 39 11.39 -1.74 11.14
CA ARG A 39 11.81 -2.89 10.35
C ARG A 39 13.28 -2.83 9.89
N ILE A 40 13.92 -1.66 9.92
CA ILE A 40 15.38 -1.55 9.71
C ILE A 40 16.16 -2.25 10.81
N PHE A 41 15.66 -2.20 12.05
CA PHE A 41 16.33 -2.75 13.23
C PHE A 41 16.10 -4.25 13.41
N ILE A 42 15.13 -4.85 12.69
CA ILE A 42 14.91 -6.31 12.63
C ILE A 42 15.98 -6.96 11.72
N ARG A 43 17.17 -6.35 11.64
CA ARG A 43 18.15 -6.56 10.55
C ARG A 43 18.87 -7.91 10.59
N ASP A 44 18.68 -8.75 11.60
CA ASP A 44 19.62 -9.85 11.89
C ASP A 44 19.01 -11.22 12.21
N GLU A 45 17.72 -11.49 11.95
CA GLU A 45 17.15 -12.81 12.31
C GLU A 45 17.43 -13.90 11.27
N ALA A 46 17.66 -13.55 9.99
CA ALA A 46 17.99 -14.50 8.92
C ALA A 46 19.41 -15.05 9.04
N ASP A 47 19.66 -15.98 9.96
CA ASP A 47 20.91 -16.75 10.01
C ASP A 47 21.05 -17.55 8.70
N PRO A 48 22.04 -17.27 7.85
CA PRO A 48 22.26 -18.00 6.60
C PRO A 48 22.56 -19.49 6.82
N ASN A 49 22.84 -19.92 8.06
CA ASN A 49 23.05 -21.32 8.44
C ASN A 49 21.80 -22.00 9.01
N ASP A 50 20.72 -21.27 9.24
CA ASP A 50 19.45 -21.81 9.74
C ASP A 50 18.41 -21.85 8.61
N PRO A 51 18.10 -23.03 8.04
CA PRO A 51 17.04 -23.20 7.04
C PRO A 51 15.65 -22.77 7.55
N SER A 52 15.46 -22.65 8.86
CA SER A 52 14.21 -22.19 9.48
C SER A 52 14.13 -20.68 9.60
N SER A 53 15.24 -19.96 9.40
CA SER A 53 15.25 -18.50 9.36
C SER A 53 14.80 -17.96 8.00
N ALA A 54 13.56 -18.32 7.66
CA ALA A 54 12.91 -17.93 6.44
C ALA A 54 12.50 -16.45 6.50
N TYR A 55 12.61 -15.78 5.36
CA TYR A 55 12.14 -14.41 5.21
C TYR A 55 10.66 -14.26 5.63
N SER A 56 10.41 -13.25 6.48
CA SER A 56 9.09 -12.88 6.95
C SER A 56 8.59 -11.60 6.27
N LEU A 57 7.33 -11.65 5.83
CA LEU A 57 6.69 -10.53 5.14
C LEU A 57 6.45 -9.34 6.09
N PRO A 58 6.59 -8.08 5.60
CA PRO A 58 6.30 -6.84 6.33
C PRO A 58 4.83 -6.60 6.68
N LEU A 59 4.07 -7.59 7.12
CA LEU A 59 2.62 -7.42 7.32
C LEU A 59 2.30 -6.31 8.33
N SER A 60 3.19 -6.05 9.29
CA SER A 60 3.07 -4.93 10.25
C SER A 60 3.01 -3.54 9.59
N TRP A 61 3.58 -3.37 8.39
CA TRP A 61 3.46 -2.12 7.62
C TRP A 61 2.01 -1.91 7.22
N PHE A 62 1.42 -2.92 6.58
CA PHE A 62 0.04 -2.88 6.10
C PHE A 62 -0.96 -2.77 7.24
N HIS A 63 -0.80 -3.59 8.29
CA HIS A 63 -1.70 -3.59 9.45
C HIS A 63 -1.72 -2.25 10.18
N ALA A 64 -0.57 -1.59 10.33
CA ALA A 64 -0.53 -0.28 10.97
C ALA A 64 -1.28 0.79 10.15
N PHE A 65 -1.17 0.76 8.83
CA PHE A 65 -1.92 1.68 7.96
C PHE A 65 -3.43 1.36 7.90
N GLN A 66 -3.86 0.12 8.12
CA GLN A 66 -5.29 -0.18 8.32
C GLN A 66 -5.85 0.54 9.56
N GLY A 67 -5.07 0.60 10.65
CA GLY A 67 -5.43 1.38 11.83
C GLY A 67 -5.59 2.87 11.52
N VAL A 68 -4.67 3.44 10.74
CA VAL A 68 -4.77 4.84 10.27
C VAL A 68 -6.03 5.07 9.46
N LYS A 69 -6.37 4.18 8.51
CA LYS A 69 -7.61 4.26 7.72
C LYS A 69 -8.84 4.31 8.62
N THR A 70 -8.91 3.44 9.63
CA THR A 70 -10.03 3.42 10.57
C THR A 70 -10.14 4.73 11.34
N VAL A 71 -9.02 5.26 11.86
CA VAL A 71 -9.00 6.55 12.56
C VAL A 71 -9.42 7.67 11.64
N VAL A 72 -8.90 7.74 10.42
CA VAL A 72 -9.31 8.74 9.41
C VAL A 72 -10.80 8.63 9.15
N ALA A 73 -11.32 7.44 8.89
CA ALA A 73 -12.73 7.25 8.55
C ALA A 73 -13.67 7.68 9.67
N THR A 74 -13.33 7.33 10.91
CA THR A 74 -14.14 7.65 12.09
C THR A 74 -13.99 9.09 12.56
N SER A 75 -12.83 9.72 12.33
CA SER A 75 -12.57 11.11 12.71
C SER A 75 -12.85 12.13 11.60
N TRP A 76 -13.16 11.66 10.38
CA TRP A 76 -13.32 12.49 9.19
C TRP A 76 -14.23 13.72 9.36
N PRO A 77 -15.39 13.64 10.04
CA PRO A 77 -16.25 14.80 10.26
C PRO A 77 -15.54 16.00 10.91
N TRP A 78 -14.53 15.75 11.74
CA TRP A 78 -13.77 16.77 12.46
C TRP A 78 -12.47 17.16 11.74
N ILE A 79 -11.77 16.20 11.12
CA ILE A 79 -10.46 16.48 10.49
C ILE A 79 -10.55 17.00 9.05
N ARG A 80 -11.69 16.83 8.36
CA ARG A 80 -11.87 17.24 6.95
C ARG A 80 -11.67 18.73 6.67
N ASN A 81 -11.77 19.57 7.70
CA ASN A 81 -11.57 21.02 7.61
C ASN A 81 -10.41 21.51 8.50
N SER A 82 -9.60 20.58 9.03
CA SER A 82 -8.50 20.93 9.93
C SER A 82 -7.36 21.61 9.17
N GLY A 83 -6.96 22.79 9.65
CA GLY A 83 -5.80 23.51 9.14
C GLY A 83 -4.46 22.82 9.42
N VAL A 84 -4.45 21.78 10.25
CA VAL A 84 -3.24 20.99 10.58
C VAL A 84 -3.21 19.70 9.76
N VAL A 85 -4.33 18.98 9.68
CA VAL A 85 -4.39 17.65 9.06
C VAL A 85 -4.42 17.72 7.54
N ILE A 86 -5.17 18.67 6.95
CA ILE A 86 -5.33 18.77 5.49
C ILE A 86 -4.00 19.02 4.78
N PRO A 87 -3.12 19.95 5.23
CA PRO A 87 -1.80 20.11 4.61
C PRO A 87 -0.94 18.84 4.63
N ILE A 88 -1.10 17.97 5.64
CA ILE A 88 -0.38 16.70 5.72
C ILE A 88 -0.93 15.71 4.69
N ILE A 89 -2.25 15.62 4.54
CA ILE A 89 -2.90 14.77 3.53
C ILE A 89 -2.54 15.25 2.11
N ASP A 90 -2.57 16.57 1.88
CA ASP A 90 -2.28 17.20 0.59
C ASP A 90 -0.79 17.23 0.24
N SER A 91 0.09 16.92 1.20
CA SER A 91 1.52 16.71 0.91
C SER A 91 1.77 15.48 0.04
N GLN A 92 0.78 14.58 -0.08
CA GLN A 92 0.86 13.40 -0.92
C GLN A 92 0.42 13.73 -2.35
N PRO A 93 1.01 13.11 -3.38
CA PRO A 93 0.53 13.26 -4.74
C PRO A 93 -0.95 12.83 -4.83
N VAL A 94 -1.72 13.53 -5.68
CA VAL A 94 -3.14 13.24 -5.87
C VAL A 94 -3.30 11.82 -6.40
N LEU A 95 -4.06 11.00 -5.68
CA LEU A 95 -4.30 9.60 -6.02
C LEU A 95 -5.33 9.50 -7.14
N GLN A 96 -4.83 9.57 -8.38
CA GLN A 96 -5.65 9.42 -9.58
C GLN A 96 -5.42 8.03 -10.18
N LEU A 97 -6.33 7.12 -9.85
CA LEU A 97 -6.25 5.73 -10.30
C LEU A 97 -7.00 5.55 -11.62
N ASP A 98 -6.30 5.00 -12.60
CA ASP A 98 -6.95 4.37 -13.75
C ASP A 98 -7.29 2.93 -13.35
N LEU A 99 -8.58 2.65 -13.22
CA LEU A 99 -9.06 1.32 -12.85
C LEU A 99 -9.08 0.35 -14.02
N ASP A 100 -8.84 0.81 -15.26
CA ASP A 100 -8.53 -0.08 -16.39
C ASP A 100 -7.07 -0.55 -16.29
N ALA A 101 -6.80 -1.36 -15.28
CA ALA A 101 -5.49 -1.93 -15.01
C ALA A 101 -4.98 -2.84 -16.15
N THR A 102 -5.83 -3.18 -17.12
CA THR A 102 -5.53 -3.98 -18.31
C THR A 102 -5.25 -3.15 -19.56
N SER A 103 -5.36 -1.82 -19.49
CA SER A 103 -5.06 -0.93 -20.60
C SER A 103 -3.63 -1.15 -21.14
N PRO A 104 -3.38 -1.01 -22.46
CA PRO A 104 -2.04 -1.13 -23.02
C PRO A 104 -1.00 -0.16 -22.43
N SER A 105 -1.45 0.92 -21.78
CA SER A 105 -0.59 1.89 -21.07
C SER A 105 -0.23 1.45 -19.64
N SER A 106 -0.81 0.35 -19.14
CA SER A 106 -0.58 -0.21 -17.81
C SER A 106 0.74 -0.98 -17.77
N PHE A 107 1.75 -0.39 -17.12
CA PHE A 107 3.06 -1.03 -16.98
C PHE A 107 2.98 -2.37 -16.22
N PHE A 108 2.16 -2.42 -15.17
CA PHE A 108 1.98 -3.61 -14.34
C PHE A 108 0.76 -4.45 -14.74
N GLY A 109 0.09 -4.18 -15.85
CA GLY A 109 -1.15 -4.86 -16.25
C GLY A 109 -0.98 -6.38 -16.40
N LYS A 110 0.20 -6.82 -16.83
CA LYS A 110 0.55 -8.24 -16.95
C LYS A 110 0.49 -9.00 -15.62
N LEU A 111 0.59 -8.31 -14.48
CA LEU A 111 0.39 -8.92 -13.16
C LEU A 111 -1.05 -9.43 -12.95
N LEU A 112 -1.98 -9.09 -13.84
CA LEU A 112 -3.37 -9.56 -13.84
C LEU A 112 -3.62 -10.66 -14.88
N ASP A 113 -2.61 -11.07 -15.65
CA ASP A 113 -2.76 -12.14 -16.63
C ASP A 113 -3.16 -13.46 -15.95
N GLY A 114 -4.13 -14.16 -16.53
CA GLY A 114 -4.68 -15.40 -15.97
C GLY A 114 -5.44 -15.24 -14.66
N LEU A 115 -5.80 -14.01 -14.25
CA LEU A 115 -6.56 -13.78 -13.01
C LEU A 115 -7.92 -14.47 -13.04
N GLU A 116 -8.64 -14.42 -14.16
CA GLU A 116 -9.95 -15.06 -14.26
C GLU A 116 -9.86 -16.57 -14.05
N ASP A 117 -8.84 -17.22 -14.63
CA ASP A 117 -8.60 -18.65 -14.46
C ASP A 117 -8.24 -19.01 -13.01
N GLU A 118 -7.42 -18.18 -12.34
CA GLU A 118 -7.08 -18.35 -10.92
C GLU A 118 -8.33 -18.30 -10.02
N LEU A 119 -9.31 -17.48 -10.37
CA LEU A 119 -10.51 -17.25 -9.56
C LEU A 119 -11.66 -18.22 -9.85
N GLN A 120 -11.55 -19.10 -10.86
CA GLN A 120 -12.64 -20.01 -11.25
C GLN A 120 -13.09 -20.94 -10.12
N SER A 121 -12.17 -21.32 -9.23
CA SER A 121 -12.47 -22.21 -8.10
C SER A 121 -12.93 -21.50 -6.84
N GLU A 122 -12.93 -20.16 -6.82
CA GLU A 122 -13.37 -19.39 -5.64
C GLU A 122 -14.90 -19.22 -5.62
N ASP A 123 -15.44 -19.04 -4.41
CA ASP A 123 -16.80 -18.54 -4.25
C ASP A 123 -16.98 -17.20 -4.98
N THR A 124 -18.17 -16.97 -5.54
CA THR A 124 -18.42 -15.80 -6.40
C THR A 124 -18.16 -14.47 -5.68
N ILE A 125 -18.54 -14.35 -4.40
CA ILE A 125 -18.35 -13.12 -3.62
C ILE A 125 -16.87 -12.92 -3.31
N LEU A 126 -16.20 -14.01 -2.93
CA LEU A 126 -14.76 -13.97 -2.65
C LEU A 126 -13.97 -13.64 -3.92
N ALA A 127 -14.28 -14.27 -5.05
CA ALA A 127 -13.67 -14.02 -6.35
C ALA A 127 -13.81 -12.54 -6.76
N MET A 128 -14.99 -11.95 -6.61
CA MET A 128 -15.20 -10.52 -6.87
C MET A 128 -14.31 -9.65 -5.98
N SER A 129 -14.24 -9.94 -4.68
CA SER A 129 -13.40 -9.20 -3.73
C SER A 129 -11.90 -9.35 -4.04
N THR A 130 -11.45 -10.57 -4.34
CA THR A 130 -10.07 -10.88 -4.74
C THR A 130 -9.69 -10.14 -6.02
N ARG A 131 -10.55 -10.20 -7.06
CA ARG A 131 -10.35 -9.50 -8.33
C ARG A 131 -10.18 -8.00 -8.14
N GLN A 132 -11.14 -7.37 -7.44
CA GLN A 132 -11.09 -5.94 -7.18
C GLN A 132 -9.84 -5.54 -6.39
N SER A 133 -9.42 -6.38 -5.43
CA SER A 133 -8.25 -6.13 -4.60
C SER A 133 -6.95 -6.13 -5.42
N TYR A 134 -6.79 -7.09 -6.34
CA TYR A 134 -5.63 -7.11 -7.24
C TYR A 134 -5.66 -5.97 -8.26
N GLN A 135 -6.81 -5.71 -8.89
CA GLN A 135 -6.96 -4.60 -9.84
C GLN A 135 -6.63 -3.26 -9.18
N HIS A 136 -7.13 -3.03 -7.96
CA HIS A 136 -6.82 -1.82 -7.21
C HIS A 136 -5.33 -1.73 -6.87
N ALA A 137 -4.70 -2.81 -6.37
CA ALA A 137 -3.29 -2.81 -6.06
C ALA A 137 -2.43 -2.48 -7.30
N VAL A 138 -2.73 -3.12 -8.44
CA VAL A 138 -2.02 -2.86 -9.72
C VAL A 138 -2.25 -1.42 -10.20
N ALA A 139 -3.48 -0.88 -10.09
CA ALA A 139 -3.76 0.51 -10.43
C ALA A 139 -2.92 1.49 -9.58
N VAL A 140 -2.79 1.23 -8.28
CA VAL A 140 -1.94 2.06 -7.39
C VAL A 140 -0.47 1.94 -7.77
N LEU A 141 0.03 0.75 -8.11
CA LEU A 141 1.41 0.58 -8.58
C LEU A 141 1.66 1.37 -9.87
N ASN A 142 0.75 1.31 -10.84
CA ASN A 142 0.88 2.05 -12.11
C ASN A 142 0.89 3.56 -11.90
N TRP A 143 0.03 4.06 -11.00
CA TRP A 143 0.03 5.47 -10.63
C TRP A 143 1.36 5.87 -9.97
N ALA A 144 1.84 5.08 -9.00
CA ALA A 144 3.10 5.36 -8.30
C ALA A 144 4.34 5.25 -9.21
N HIS A 145 4.32 4.36 -10.22
CA HIS A 145 5.40 4.19 -11.20
C HIS A 145 5.68 5.44 -12.02
N LYS A 146 4.67 6.28 -12.23
CA LYS A 146 4.78 7.55 -12.95
C LYS A 146 5.44 8.65 -12.11
N LEU A 147 5.51 8.47 -10.78
CA LEU A 147 5.92 9.50 -9.82
C LEU A 147 7.00 8.96 -8.83
N PRO A 148 8.10 8.37 -9.33
CA PRO A 148 9.09 7.66 -8.51
C PRO A 148 9.73 8.51 -7.41
N HIS A 149 9.81 9.84 -7.59
CA HIS A 149 10.51 10.73 -6.67
C HIS A 149 9.59 11.53 -5.74
N ARG A 150 8.28 11.25 -5.77
CA ARG A 150 7.27 12.02 -5.01
C ARG A 150 6.71 11.29 -3.80
N GLY A 151 7.32 10.17 -3.42
CA GLY A 151 6.80 9.33 -2.35
C GLY A 151 5.44 8.69 -2.69
N ALA A 152 4.98 8.71 -3.94
CA ALA A 152 3.68 8.15 -4.34
C ALA A 152 3.52 6.68 -3.91
N ALA A 153 4.59 5.89 -4.01
CA ALA A 153 4.59 4.51 -3.55
C ALA A 153 4.27 4.34 -2.04
N LEU A 154 4.52 5.35 -1.20
CA LEU A 154 4.18 5.31 0.23
C LEU A 154 2.67 5.29 0.49
N ALA A 155 1.85 5.69 -0.48
CA ALA A 155 0.40 5.56 -0.36
C ALA A 155 -0.05 4.09 -0.42
N PHE A 156 0.74 3.18 -1.01
CA PHE A 156 0.33 1.80 -1.29
C PHE A 156 -0.15 1.02 -0.05
N PRO A 157 0.60 0.96 1.08
CA PRO A 157 0.11 0.30 2.29
C PRO A 157 -1.18 0.93 2.85
N ALA A 158 -1.35 2.24 2.63
CA ALA A 158 -2.51 3.01 3.03
C ALA A 158 -3.65 3.00 2.02
N THR A 159 -3.56 2.31 0.88
CA THR A 159 -4.64 2.22 -0.11
C THR A 159 -5.16 0.80 -0.28
N VAL A 160 -4.29 -0.21 -0.23
CA VAL A 160 -4.69 -1.62 -0.43
C VAL A 160 -5.80 -2.10 0.53
N SER A 161 -6.68 -2.96 0.02
CA SER A 161 -7.80 -3.53 0.75
C SER A 161 -7.33 -4.52 1.82
N LYS A 162 -8.20 -4.80 2.81
CA LYS A 162 -7.97 -5.89 3.76
C LYS A 162 -7.80 -7.24 3.04
N ARG A 163 -8.63 -7.49 2.02
CA ARG A 163 -8.53 -8.72 1.21
C ARG A 163 -7.16 -8.87 0.56
N PHE A 164 -6.53 -7.79 0.09
CA PHE A 164 -5.16 -7.86 -0.43
C PHE A 164 -4.15 -8.30 0.64
N ILE A 165 -4.32 -7.86 1.89
CA ILE A 165 -3.47 -8.28 3.01
C ILE A 165 -3.70 -9.77 3.30
N ASP A 166 -4.95 -10.23 3.31
CA ASP A 166 -5.27 -11.66 3.47
C ASP A 166 -4.57 -12.51 2.37
N LEU A 167 -4.55 -12.03 1.13
CA LEU A 167 -3.85 -12.70 0.02
C LEU A 167 -2.31 -12.75 0.21
N LEU A 168 -1.72 -11.76 0.88
CA LEU A 168 -0.31 -11.77 1.27
C LEU A 168 -0.04 -12.78 2.39
N GLU A 169 -0.93 -12.87 3.37
CA GLU A 169 -0.88 -13.86 4.46
C GLU A 169 -1.02 -15.29 3.94
N GLU A 170 -1.92 -15.49 2.96
CA GLU A 170 -2.05 -16.72 2.17
C GLU A 170 -0.81 -17.00 1.28
N ARG A 171 0.14 -16.07 1.19
CA ARG A 171 1.36 -16.14 0.37
C ARG A 171 1.06 -16.44 -1.10
N ARG A 172 -0.02 -15.87 -1.64
CA ARG A 172 -0.36 -16.08 -3.05
C ARG A 172 0.73 -15.51 -3.96
N PRO A 173 1.21 -16.28 -4.95
CA PRO A 173 2.29 -15.84 -5.85
C PRO A 173 2.03 -14.49 -6.53
N ARG A 174 0.79 -14.22 -6.96
CA ARG A 174 0.39 -12.93 -7.54
C ARG A 174 0.54 -11.77 -6.54
N ALA A 175 0.02 -11.96 -5.32
CA ALA A 175 0.10 -10.97 -4.26
C ALA A 175 1.56 -10.68 -3.87
N LEU A 176 2.40 -11.72 -3.75
CA LEU A 176 3.83 -11.59 -3.49
C LEU A 176 4.56 -10.84 -4.61
N THR A 177 4.23 -11.12 -5.87
CA THR A 177 4.83 -10.43 -7.02
C THR A 177 4.45 -8.94 -7.05
N ILE A 178 3.18 -8.61 -6.81
CA ILE A 178 2.72 -7.23 -6.65
C ILE A 178 3.46 -6.54 -5.50
N LEU A 179 3.65 -7.24 -4.38
CA LEU A 179 4.41 -6.72 -3.24
C LEU A 179 5.88 -6.46 -3.57
N ALA A 180 6.52 -7.34 -4.35
CA ALA A 180 7.89 -7.12 -4.84
C ALA A 180 7.97 -5.88 -5.74
N CYS A 181 7.01 -5.67 -6.64
CA CYS A 181 6.92 -4.47 -7.46
C CYS A 181 6.74 -3.20 -6.60
N PHE A 182 5.93 -3.24 -5.54
CA PHE A 182 5.84 -2.15 -4.56
C PHE A 182 7.20 -1.83 -3.92
N PHE A 183 7.93 -2.82 -3.43
CA PHE A 183 9.23 -2.58 -2.81
C PHE A 183 10.28 -2.08 -3.80
N ALA A 184 10.21 -2.50 -5.06
CA ALA A 184 11.02 -1.93 -6.13
C ALA A 184 10.69 -0.46 -6.39
N LEU A 185 9.41 -0.05 -6.34
CA LEU A 185 9.03 1.35 -6.49
C LEU A 185 9.66 2.26 -5.42
N LEU A 186 9.80 1.78 -4.19
CA LEU A 186 10.45 2.53 -3.11
C LEU A 186 11.91 2.88 -3.41
N LYS A 187 12.55 2.20 -4.37
CA LYS A 187 13.93 2.49 -4.78
C LYS A 187 14.10 3.93 -5.27
N GLY A 188 13.11 4.47 -5.98
CA GLY A 188 13.13 5.85 -6.48
C GLY A 188 13.10 6.93 -5.40
N TYR A 189 12.70 6.55 -4.18
CA TYR A 189 12.52 7.45 -3.03
C TYR A 189 13.46 7.10 -1.86
N GLU A 190 14.30 6.08 -2.02
CA GLU A 190 15.18 5.53 -0.98
C GLU A 190 16.18 6.56 -0.45
N SER A 191 16.74 7.40 -1.32
CA SER A 191 17.73 8.43 -0.95
C SER A 191 17.13 9.64 -0.23
N ALA A 192 15.83 9.88 -0.39
CA ALA A 192 15.12 10.98 0.27
C ALA A 192 14.72 10.63 1.72
N VAL A 193 14.73 9.35 2.09
CA VAL A 193 14.17 8.85 3.34
C VAL A 193 15.13 7.87 4.00
N TRP A 194 15.79 8.30 5.07
CA TRP A 194 16.80 7.50 5.78
C TRP A 194 16.31 6.10 6.18
N TRP A 195 15.02 5.96 6.50
CA TRP A 195 14.47 4.69 6.95
C TRP A 195 14.12 3.72 5.81
N LEU A 196 14.16 4.17 4.55
CA LEU A 196 14.01 3.33 3.37
C LEU A 196 15.33 2.75 2.87
N GLU A 197 16.47 3.20 3.40
CA GLU A 197 17.78 2.78 2.92
C GLU A 197 17.98 1.25 3.00
N GLY A 198 18.23 0.63 1.85
CA GLY A 198 18.40 -0.80 1.66
C GLY A 198 17.10 -1.61 1.67
N VAL A 199 15.94 -1.00 1.94
CA VAL A 199 14.65 -1.70 2.02
C VAL A 199 14.32 -2.35 0.69
N SER A 200 14.39 -1.60 -0.41
CA SER A 200 14.00 -2.12 -1.74
C SER A 200 14.74 -3.42 -2.07
N ARG A 201 16.07 -3.42 -1.91
CA ARG A 201 16.89 -4.60 -2.15
C ARG A 201 16.53 -5.75 -1.22
N ARG A 202 16.46 -5.50 0.08
CA ARG A 202 16.21 -6.54 1.09
C ARG A 202 14.88 -7.23 0.86
N GLU A 203 13.82 -6.46 0.68
CA GLU A 203 12.45 -6.98 0.58
C GLU A 203 12.20 -7.70 -0.74
N VAL A 204 12.67 -7.14 -1.85
CA VAL A 204 12.51 -7.82 -3.15
C VAL A 204 13.26 -9.15 -3.14
N MET A 205 14.50 -9.20 -2.65
CA MET A 205 15.26 -10.46 -2.59
C MET A 205 14.62 -11.48 -1.63
N GLY A 206 14.11 -11.02 -0.49
CA GLY A 206 13.42 -11.89 0.47
C GLY A 206 12.11 -12.47 -0.08
N ILE A 207 11.35 -11.68 -0.83
CA ILE A 207 10.15 -12.17 -1.53
C ILE A 207 10.53 -13.17 -2.61
N VAL A 208 11.54 -12.84 -3.44
CA VAL A 208 12.01 -13.70 -4.53
C VAL A 208 12.48 -15.06 -4.01
N SER A 209 13.11 -15.13 -2.84
CA SER A 209 13.53 -16.39 -2.24
C SER A 209 12.38 -17.31 -1.83
N GLN A 210 11.12 -16.85 -1.88
CA GLN A 210 9.93 -17.66 -1.61
C GLN A 210 9.42 -18.40 -2.85
N PHE A 211 9.96 -18.11 -4.04
CA PHE A 211 9.52 -18.72 -5.29
C PHE A 211 10.40 -19.92 -5.64
N GLU A 212 9.76 -21.01 -6.06
CA GLU A 212 10.46 -22.18 -6.59
C GLU A 212 11.15 -21.86 -7.93
N ALA A 213 12.24 -22.57 -8.23
CA ALA A 213 13.02 -22.36 -9.45
C ALA A 213 12.21 -22.51 -10.75
N ALA A 214 11.17 -23.37 -10.75
CA ALA A 214 10.31 -23.61 -11.91
C ALA A 214 9.05 -22.72 -11.95
N SER A 215 8.95 -21.71 -11.08
CA SER A 215 7.74 -20.88 -10.97
C SER A 215 7.44 -20.11 -12.26
N PRO A 216 6.18 -20.06 -12.74
CA PRO A 216 5.79 -19.24 -13.88
C PRO A 216 5.84 -17.73 -13.59
N TRP A 217 6.07 -17.33 -12.33
CA TRP A 217 6.09 -15.94 -11.89
C TRP A 217 7.44 -15.23 -12.12
N TRP A 218 8.51 -15.97 -12.44
CA TRP A 218 9.84 -15.39 -12.69
C TRP A 218 9.86 -14.21 -13.67
N PRO A 219 9.17 -14.26 -14.84
CA PRO A 219 9.14 -13.13 -15.77
C PRO A 219 8.56 -11.85 -15.16
N HIS A 220 7.63 -11.99 -14.21
CA HIS A 220 6.98 -10.86 -13.54
C HIS A 220 7.87 -10.27 -12.43
N LEU A 221 8.86 -11.03 -11.95
CA LEU A 221 9.83 -10.62 -10.94
C LEU A 221 11.10 -9.99 -11.54
N GLU A 222 11.29 -10.05 -12.87
CA GLU A 222 12.47 -9.49 -13.53
C GLU A 222 12.65 -7.99 -13.27
N TRP A 223 11.57 -7.22 -13.45
CA TRP A 223 11.59 -5.78 -13.20
C TRP A 223 11.94 -5.43 -11.75
N PRO A 224 11.22 -5.93 -10.73
CA PRO A 224 11.55 -5.57 -9.35
C PRO A 224 12.96 -6.00 -8.95
N VAL A 225 13.45 -7.15 -9.42
CA VAL A 225 14.84 -7.61 -9.19
C VAL A 225 15.85 -6.66 -9.83
N LYS A 226 15.64 -6.27 -11.08
CA LYS A 226 16.51 -5.33 -11.81
C LYS A 226 16.62 -4.00 -11.08
N ILE A 227 15.50 -3.46 -10.60
CA ILE A 227 15.45 -2.18 -9.86
C ILE A 227 16.10 -2.31 -8.49
N ALA A 228 15.79 -3.36 -7.74
CA ALA A 228 16.34 -3.64 -6.42
C ALA A 228 17.88 -3.76 -6.42
N LEU A 229 18.45 -4.33 -7.49
CA LEU A 229 19.89 -4.52 -7.64
C LEU A 229 20.61 -3.32 -8.29
N TYR A 230 19.87 -2.29 -8.70
CA TYR A 230 20.45 -1.11 -9.31
C TYR A 230 21.28 -0.32 -8.30
N LYS A 231 22.55 -0.06 -8.65
CA LYS A 231 23.56 0.48 -7.72
C LYS A 231 23.58 2.00 -7.64
N HIS A 232 23.11 2.70 -8.68
CA HIS A 232 23.16 4.16 -8.71
C HIS A 232 21.92 4.77 -8.08
N GLY A 233 22.07 5.96 -7.49
CA GLY A 233 20.99 6.61 -6.73
C GLY A 233 19.82 7.08 -7.58
N LEU A 234 20.07 7.49 -8.83
CA LEU A 234 19.03 7.87 -9.79
C LEU A 234 18.90 6.78 -10.85
N ILE A 235 17.67 6.30 -11.07
CA ILE A 235 17.37 5.27 -12.07
C ILE A 235 16.93 5.95 -13.37
N PRO A 236 17.70 5.79 -14.46
CA PRO A 236 17.33 6.32 -15.77
C PRO A 236 15.98 5.76 -16.28
N PRO A 237 15.21 6.53 -17.07
CA PRO A 237 13.93 6.09 -17.64
C PRO A 237 13.95 4.75 -18.36
N ASP A 238 15.01 4.44 -19.10
CA ASP A 238 15.22 3.18 -19.82
C ASP A 238 15.40 1.98 -18.86
N VAL A 239 16.02 2.21 -17.71
CA VAL A 239 16.15 1.20 -16.67
C VAL A 239 14.83 1.02 -15.93
N TRP A 240 14.16 2.12 -15.60
CA TRP A 240 12.88 2.19 -14.91
C TRP A 240 11.71 1.60 -15.71
N GLY A 241 11.77 1.67 -17.04
CA GLY A 241 10.74 1.15 -17.93
C GLY A 241 9.63 2.15 -18.26
N SER A 242 9.76 3.42 -17.89
CA SER A 242 8.88 4.51 -18.31
C SER A 242 9.59 5.86 -18.29
N ASP A 243 9.12 6.80 -19.12
CA ASP A 243 9.56 8.20 -19.13
C ASP A 243 8.95 8.98 -17.96
N TRP A 244 9.44 8.68 -16.76
CA TRP A 244 8.98 9.32 -15.53
C TRP A 244 9.27 10.83 -15.50
N ILE A 245 10.27 11.32 -16.25
CA ILE A 245 10.62 12.75 -16.32
C ILE A 245 9.45 13.53 -16.91
N THR A 246 8.93 13.06 -18.04
CA THR A 246 7.77 13.67 -18.70
C THR A 246 6.51 13.55 -17.84
N GLU A 247 6.28 12.41 -17.20
CA GLU A 247 5.10 12.17 -16.37
C GLU A 247 5.08 13.03 -15.09
N GLU A 248 6.21 13.15 -14.38
CA GLU A 248 6.32 14.03 -13.21
C GLU A 248 6.12 15.51 -13.58
N SER A 249 6.67 15.96 -14.72
CA SER A 249 6.46 17.33 -15.22
C SER A 249 5.00 17.61 -15.57
N LYS A 250 4.28 16.63 -16.13
CA LYS A 250 2.82 16.74 -16.36
C LYS A 250 2.08 16.83 -15.03
N ALA A 251 2.44 16.01 -14.05
CA ALA A 251 1.81 16.01 -12.73
C ALA A 251 2.00 17.35 -11.98
N GLU A 252 3.17 18.01 -12.11
CA GLU A 252 3.38 19.38 -11.59
C GLU A 252 2.41 20.38 -12.18
N LYS A 253 2.25 20.35 -13.50
CA LYS A 253 1.35 21.26 -14.22
C LYS A 253 -0.12 20.96 -13.92
N GLY A 254 -0.46 19.67 -13.75
CA GLY A 254 -1.80 19.22 -13.39
C GLY A 254 -2.22 19.62 -11.97
N HIS A 255 -1.32 19.49 -10.99
CA HIS A 255 -1.57 19.89 -9.59
C HIS A 255 -1.88 21.39 -9.46
N SER A 256 -1.29 22.23 -10.31
CA SER A 256 -1.62 23.66 -10.38
C SER A 256 -3.02 23.95 -10.98
N MET A 257 -3.65 23.00 -11.66
CA MET A 257 -4.86 23.21 -12.47
C MET A 257 -6.09 22.41 -12.00
N SER A 258 -5.91 21.31 -11.26
CA SER A 258 -7.02 20.49 -10.74
C SER A 258 -7.33 20.83 -9.28
N ALA A 259 -8.62 21.02 -8.95
CA ALA A 259 -9.09 21.12 -7.55
C ALA A 259 -9.16 19.75 -6.84
N GLU A 260 -8.70 18.68 -7.49
CA GLU A 260 -8.73 17.33 -6.91
C GLU A 260 -7.57 17.12 -5.95
N SER A 261 -7.89 16.70 -4.73
CA SER A 261 -6.94 16.40 -3.65
C SER A 261 -7.15 14.97 -3.16
N PHE A 262 -6.15 14.42 -2.45
CA PHE A 262 -6.27 13.15 -1.73
C PHE A 262 -7.46 13.12 -0.75
N VAL A 263 -7.93 14.30 -0.30
CA VAL A 263 -9.17 14.51 0.45
C VAL A 263 -10.38 13.89 -0.26
N ASN A 264 -10.52 14.06 -1.58
CA ASN A 264 -11.64 13.52 -2.35
C ASN A 264 -11.68 11.98 -2.28
N HIS A 265 -10.50 11.36 -2.32
CA HIS A 265 -10.38 9.90 -2.17
C HIS A 265 -10.80 9.44 -0.75
N ILE A 266 -10.41 10.20 0.28
CA ILE A 266 -10.83 9.91 1.66
C ILE A 266 -12.36 10.06 1.79
N GLU A 267 -12.98 11.06 1.17
CA GLU A 267 -14.44 11.20 1.18
C GLU A 267 -15.15 9.98 0.56
N ILE A 268 -14.65 9.47 -0.56
CA ILE A 268 -15.20 8.26 -1.20
C ILE A 268 -15.04 7.04 -0.27
N LEU A 269 -13.85 6.85 0.31
CA LEU A 269 -13.57 5.74 1.21
C LEU A 269 -14.43 5.78 2.48
N THR A 270 -14.53 6.95 3.12
CA THR A 270 -15.31 7.14 4.34
C THR A 270 -16.80 6.91 4.10
N SER A 271 -17.35 7.44 3.00
CA SER A 271 -18.75 7.20 2.64
C SER A 271 -19.05 5.71 2.41
N THR A 272 -18.09 4.96 1.85
CA THR A 272 -18.21 3.51 1.65
C THR A 272 -18.11 2.75 2.96
N PHE A 273 -17.19 3.15 3.85
CA PHE A 273 -17.01 2.58 5.19
C PHE A 273 -18.30 2.69 6.04
N PHE A 274 -18.94 3.86 6.06
CA PHE A 274 -20.19 4.07 6.79
C PHE A 274 -21.37 3.30 6.18
N LYS A 275 -21.41 3.14 4.84
CA LYS A 275 -22.42 2.28 4.19
C LYS A 275 -22.25 0.81 4.60
N GLN A 276 -21.02 0.33 4.76
CA GLN A 276 -20.75 -1.04 5.18
C GLN A 276 -21.13 -1.30 6.65
N GLN A 277 -20.91 -0.34 7.54
CA GLN A 277 -21.34 -0.46 8.94
C GLN A 277 -22.87 -0.44 9.12
N ASN A 278 -23.60 0.22 8.22
CA ASN A 278 -25.05 0.35 8.27
C ASN A 278 -25.81 -0.76 7.50
N LEU A 279 -25.12 -1.77 6.96
CA LEU A 279 -25.78 -2.94 6.36
C LEU A 279 -26.38 -3.80 7.48
N PRO A 280 -27.71 -4.10 7.43
CA PRO A 280 -28.34 -4.96 8.42
C PRO A 280 -27.73 -6.36 8.38
N VAL A 281 -27.37 -6.89 9.54
CA VAL A 281 -26.91 -8.28 9.70
C VAL A 281 -28.02 -9.21 9.21
N PRO A 282 -27.76 -10.15 8.28
CA PRO A 282 -28.78 -11.10 7.88
C PRO A 282 -29.13 -11.97 9.09
N VAL A 283 -30.36 -11.82 9.59
CA VAL A 283 -30.91 -12.66 10.64
C VAL A 283 -30.99 -14.08 10.10
N SER A 284 -30.13 -14.97 10.60
CA SER A 284 -30.22 -16.39 10.33
C SER A 284 -31.52 -16.92 10.94
N THR A 285 -32.57 -17.06 10.14
CA THR A 285 -33.75 -17.84 10.54
C THR A 285 -33.34 -19.30 10.57
N HIS A 286 -32.98 -19.78 11.76
CA HIS A 286 -33.02 -21.20 12.07
C HIS A 286 -34.46 -21.68 11.87
N ALA A 287 -34.66 -22.51 10.85
CA ALA A 287 -35.90 -23.24 10.64
C ALA A 287 -36.09 -24.23 11.80
N VAL A 288 -37.28 -24.18 12.40
CA VAL A 288 -37.82 -25.17 13.36
C VAL A 288 -38.33 -26.38 12.59
#